data_AF-T0Y4Y5-F1
#
_entry.id   AF-T0Y4Y5-F1
#
_cell.length_a   1.000
_cell.length_b   1.000
_cell.length_c   1.000
_cell.angle_alpha   90.00
_cell.angle_beta   90.00
_cell.angle_gamma   90.00
#
_symmetry.space_group_name_H-M   'P 1'
#
loop_
_entity.id
_entity.type
_entity.pdbx_description
1 polymer ?
#
loop_
_entity_poly.entity_id
_entity_poly.type
_entity_poly.pdbx_seq_one_letter_code
_entity_poly.pdbx_strand_id
1 'polypeptide(L)'
;MRPRLIVLGLDSVSPDLLERFAAETPRLQELLRGSARGTLRSCDPPITVPAWAVMFSGADPGQLGLYGFRHRRPGSYDRMYTPTSATPTPADGVGCAV
;
A
#
# COMPACT_ATOMS: atom_id res chain seq x y z
N MET A 1 -22.53 -3.68 -24.34
CA MET A 1 -22.25 -4.12 -22.96
C MET A 1 -21.23 -3.17 -22.35
N ARG A 2 -21.35 -2.82 -21.05
CA ARG A 2 -20.33 -2.01 -20.37
C ARG A 2 -19.14 -2.90 -20.00
N PRO A 3 -17.88 -2.48 -20.23
CA PRO A 3 -16.72 -3.25 -19.79
C PRO A 3 -16.71 -3.38 -18.27
N ARG A 4 -16.26 -4.54 -17.77
CA ARG A 4 -16.04 -4.80 -16.34
C ARG A 4 -14.57 -4.58 -16.03
N LEU A 5 -14.28 -3.88 -14.94
CA LEU A 5 -12.92 -3.62 -14.47
C LEU A 5 -12.63 -4.46 -13.23
N ILE A 6 -11.44 -5.04 -13.16
CA ILE A 6 -10.88 -5.70 -11.98
C ILE A 6 -9.52 -5.06 -11.70
N VAL A 7 -9.27 -4.70 -10.44
CA VAL A 7 -7.98 -4.25 -9.94
C VAL A 7 -7.41 -5.35 -9.05
N LEU A 8 -6.19 -5.79 -9.33
CA LEU A 8 -5.49 -6.83 -8.58
C LEU A 8 -4.21 -6.25 -7.99
N GLY A 9 -4.09 -6.24 -6.66
CA GLY A 9 -2.84 -5.93 -5.97
C GLY A 9 -2.17 -7.22 -5.50
N LEU A 10 -0.91 -7.42 -5.88
CA LEU A 10 -0.10 -8.55 -5.45
C LEU A 10 0.83 -8.09 -4.33
N ASP A 11 0.46 -8.34 -3.08
CA ASP A 11 1.27 -7.91 -1.93
C ASP A 11 2.60 -8.69 -1.89
N SER A 12 3.68 -7.99 -1.59
CA SER A 12 5.04 -8.54 -1.50
C SER A 12 5.57 -9.18 -2.79
N VAL A 13 4.97 -8.87 -3.95
CA VAL A 13 5.45 -9.31 -5.26
C VAL A 13 6.18 -8.16 -5.96
N SER A 14 7.51 -8.22 -5.96
CA SER A 14 8.33 -7.27 -6.72
C SER A 14 8.23 -7.54 -8.24
N PRO A 15 8.57 -6.55 -9.10
CA PRO A 15 8.62 -6.75 -10.55
C PRO A 15 9.47 -7.95 -10.96
N ASP A 16 10.65 -8.13 -10.36
CA ASP A 16 11.53 -9.27 -10.66
C ASP A 16 10.90 -10.62 -10.31
N LEU A 17 10.15 -10.68 -9.21
CA LEU A 17 9.45 -11.90 -8.80
C LEU A 17 8.29 -12.22 -9.75
N LEU A 18 7.57 -11.18 -10.20
CA LEU A 18 6.50 -11.32 -11.18
C LEU A 18 7.02 -11.89 -12.51
N GLU A 19 8.19 -11.44 -12.97
CA GLU A 19 8.82 -11.97 -14.19
C GLU A 19 9.21 -13.45 -14.06
N ARG A 20 9.75 -13.86 -12.90
CA ARG A 20 10.05 -15.26 -12.62
C ARG A 20 8.80 -16.13 -12.66
N PHE A 21 7.72 -15.70 -11.99
CA PHE A 21 6.45 -16.43 -12.02
C PHE A 21 5.83 -16.48 -13.42
N ALA A 22 6.01 -15.44 -14.23
CA ALA A 22 5.52 -15.43 -15.61
C ALA A 22 6.24 -16.46 -16.49
N ALA A 23 7.51 -16.77 -16.23
CA ALA A 23 8.24 -17.81 -16.95
C ALA A 23 7.65 -19.20 -16.72
N GLU A 24 7.02 -19.44 -15.56
CA GLU A 24 6.41 -20.71 -15.19
C GLU A 24 4.88 -20.74 -15.41
N THR A 25 4.27 -19.59 -15.69
CA THR A 25 2.81 -19.44 -15.79
C THR A 25 2.40 -18.85 -17.15
N PRO A 26 2.04 -19.69 -18.14
CA PRO A 26 1.74 -19.24 -19.51
C PRO A 26 0.67 -18.13 -19.59
N ARG A 27 -0.34 -18.17 -18.71
CA ARG A 27 -1.42 -17.15 -18.67
C ARG A 27 -0.93 -15.80 -18.17
N LEU A 28 -0.02 -15.80 -17.18
CA LEU A 28 0.60 -14.57 -16.70
C LEU A 28 1.52 -14.01 -17.78
N GLN A 29 2.26 -14.86 -18.48
CA GLN A 29 3.11 -14.46 -19.61
C GLN A 29 2.31 -13.80 -20.74
N GLU A 30 1.17 -14.40 -21.13
CA GLU A 30 0.25 -13.83 -22.13
C GLU A 30 -0.26 -12.45 -21.70
N LEU A 31 -0.69 -12.32 -20.43
CA LEU A 31 -1.15 -11.04 -19.87
C LEU A 31 -0.08 -9.96 -19.91
N LEU A 32 1.16 -10.29 -19.53
CA LEU A 32 2.27 -9.32 -19.51
C LEU A 32 2.75 -8.92 -20.91
N ARG A 33 2.66 -9.79 -21.91
CA ARG A 33 3.04 -9.44 -23.30
C ARG A 33 2.09 -8.42 -23.93
N GLY A 34 0.80 -8.49 -23.61
CA GLY A 34 -0.23 -7.61 -24.15
C GLY A 34 -0.53 -6.37 -23.32
N SER A 35 0.11 -6.19 -22.15
CA SER A 35 -0.17 -5.08 -21.23
C SER A 35 0.82 -3.91 -21.37
N ALA A 36 0.36 -2.72 -21.02
CA ALA A 36 1.23 -1.60 -20.72
C ALA A 36 1.77 -1.75 -19.28
N ARG A 37 3.05 -1.46 -19.07
CA ARG A 37 3.73 -1.59 -17.77
C ARG A 37 4.68 -0.43 -17.51
N GLY A 38 4.86 -0.10 -16.23
CA GLY A 38 5.80 0.91 -15.76
C GLY A 38 6.03 0.77 -14.26
N THR A 39 7.20 1.23 -13.81
CA THR A 39 7.53 1.24 -12.38
C THR A 39 6.82 2.40 -11.70
N LEU A 40 6.13 2.10 -10.60
CA LEU A 40 5.46 3.08 -9.76
C LEU A 40 6.24 3.25 -8.45
N ARG A 41 6.30 4.48 -7.94
CA ARG A 41 6.77 4.74 -6.58
C ARG A 41 5.66 4.38 -5.59
N SER A 42 6.01 3.67 -4.52
CA SER A 42 5.09 3.44 -3.39
C SER A 42 4.90 4.71 -2.55
N CYS A 43 4.05 4.64 -1.53
CA CYS A 43 3.97 5.67 -0.50
C CYS A 43 5.15 5.58 0.48
N ASP A 44 5.29 6.59 1.33
CA ASP A 44 6.27 6.62 2.43
C ASP A 44 5.53 6.64 3.78
N PRO A 45 5.68 5.61 4.64
CA PRO A 45 6.54 4.44 4.47
C PRO A 45 5.94 3.39 3.50
N PRO A 46 6.78 2.64 2.76
CA PRO A 46 6.33 1.66 1.77
C PRO A 46 5.99 0.31 2.41
N ILE A 47 5.05 0.30 3.36
CA ILE A 47 4.59 -0.92 4.05
C ILE A 47 3.10 -1.17 3.78
N THR A 48 2.66 -2.41 3.95
CA THR A 48 1.32 -2.90 3.53
C THR A 48 0.18 -1.94 3.89
N VAL A 49 0.03 -1.57 5.17
CA VAL A 49 -1.12 -0.76 5.65
C VAL A 49 -1.28 0.58 4.90
N PRO A 50 -0.28 1.49 4.88
CA PRO A 50 -0.37 2.72 4.11
C PRO A 50 -0.43 2.47 2.60
N ALA A 51 0.33 1.51 2.05
CA ALA A 51 0.39 1.29 0.61
C ALA A 51 -0.99 0.95 0.00
N TRP A 52 -1.73 0.04 0.65
CA TRP A 52 -3.08 -0.31 0.21
C TRP A 52 -4.08 0.83 0.42
N ALA A 53 -4.02 1.53 1.56
CA ALA A 53 -4.94 2.63 1.85
C ALA A 53 -4.75 3.81 0.88
N VAL A 54 -3.51 4.18 0.58
CA VAL A 54 -3.16 5.22 -0.40
C VAL A 54 -3.62 4.80 -1.81
N MET A 55 -3.33 3.56 -2.23
CA MET A 55 -3.73 3.06 -3.55
C MET A 55 -5.26 3.13 -3.77
N PHE A 56 -6.05 2.76 -2.76
CA PHE A 56 -7.51 2.74 -2.88
C PHE A 56 -8.17 4.11 -2.73
N SER A 57 -7.59 5.02 -1.94
CA SER A 57 -8.19 6.34 -1.66
C SER A 57 -7.68 7.45 -2.56
N GLY A 58 -6.46 7.34 -3.09
CA GLY A 58 -5.75 8.42 -3.77
C GLY A 58 -5.24 9.52 -2.83
N ALA A 59 -5.34 9.34 -1.52
CA ALA A 59 -4.83 10.27 -0.50
C ALA A 59 -3.45 9.81 -0.01
N ASP A 60 -2.60 10.76 0.39
CA ASP A 60 -1.29 10.43 0.95
C ASP A 60 -1.39 9.93 2.42
N PRO A 61 -0.33 9.25 2.94
CA PRO A 61 -0.33 8.73 4.32
C PRO A 61 -0.62 9.77 5.40
N GLY A 62 -0.25 11.05 5.18
CA GLY A 62 -0.48 12.14 6.12
C GLY A 62 -1.92 12.61 6.15
N GLN A 63 -2.57 12.68 4.98
CA GLN A 63 -4.02 12.91 4.89
C GLN A 63 -4.81 11.79 5.56
N LEU A 64 -4.34 10.55 5.42
CA LEU A 64 -4.98 9.37 6.02
C LEU A 64 -4.66 9.22 7.52
N GLY A 65 -3.55 9.80 7.99
CA GLY A 65 -3.03 9.50 9.33
C GLY A 65 -2.69 8.03 9.51
N LEU A 66 -2.32 7.33 8.44
CA LEU A 66 -2.04 5.89 8.44
C LEU A 66 -0.60 5.66 8.02
N TYR A 67 0.23 5.24 8.98
CA TYR A 67 1.65 4.99 8.76
C TYR A 67 2.06 3.52 8.99
N GLY A 68 1.15 2.67 9.49
CA GLY A 68 1.43 1.29 9.88
C GLY A 68 0.37 0.74 10.84
N PHE A 69 0.58 -0.48 11.35
CA PHE A 69 -0.34 -1.13 12.29
C PHE A 69 -0.34 -0.49 13.69
N ARG A 70 0.79 0.09 14.09
CA ARG A 70 0.97 0.68 15.42
C ARG A 70 1.60 2.05 15.31
N HIS A 71 1.01 2.98 16.06
CA HIS A 71 1.46 4.35 16.18
C HIS A 71 1.88 4.57 17.62
N ARG A 72 2.96 5.31 17.81
CA ARG A 72 3.38 5.73 19.15
C ARG A 72 2.51 6.88 19.63
N ARG A 73 2.02 6.81 20.87
CA ARG A 73 1.31 7.96 21.46
C ARG A 73 2.28 9.12 21.69
N PRO A 74 1.91 10.36 21.33
CA PRO A 74 2.73 11.53 21.61
C PRO A 74 3.14 11.60 23.09
N GLY A 75 4.41 11.92 23.35
CA GLY A 75 4.96 12.01 24.71
C GLY A 75 5.20 10.69 25.44
N SER A 76 5.14 9.54 24.74
CA SER A 76 5.41 8.23 25.33
C SER A 76 6.41 7.42 24.49
N TYR A 77 7.12 6.50 25.12
CA TYR A 77 8.05 5.58 24.44
C TYR A 77 7.49 4.17 24.30
N ASP A 78 6.63 3.75 25.24
CA ASP A 78 6.11 2.39 25.39
C ASP A 78 4.64 2.26 25.03
N ARG A 79 3.89 3.38 24.93
CA ARG A 79 2.47 3.35 24.62
C ARG A 79 2.22 3.46 23.12
N MET A 80 1.67 2.38 22.57
CA MET A 80 1.29 2.30 21.17
C MET A 80 -0.22 2.13 21.04
N TYR A 81 -0.76 2.53 19.89
CA TYR A 81 -2.17 2.33 19.54
C TYR A 81 -2.29 1.95 18.05
N THR A 82 -3.39 1.30 17.69
CA THR A 82 -3.72 1.04 16.29
C THR A 82 -4.59 2.19 15.77
N PRO A 83 -4.21 2.83 14.65
CA PRO A 83 -5.03 3.87 14.06
C PRO A 83 -6.33 3.27 13.53
N THR A 84 -7.45 3.92 13.82
CA THR A 84 -8.80 3.56 13.36
C THR A 84 -9.56 4.84 13.00
N SER A 85 -10.76 4.71 12.43
CA SER A 85 -11.62 5.88 12.19
C SER A 85 -12.02 6.63 13.46
N ALA A 86 -11.91 6.00 14.64
CA ALA A 86 -12.20 6.61 15.94
C ALA A 86 -10.99 7.30 16.59
N THR A 87 -9.78 7.11 16.06
CA THR A 87 -8.57 7.75 16.62
C THR A 87 -8.28 9.05 15.88
N PRO A 88 -8.14 10.19 16.58
CA PRO A 88 -7.78 11.43 15.92
C PRO A 88 -6.38 11.34 15.30
N THR A 89 -6.24 11.88 14.09
CA THR A 89 -4.94 12.08 13.44
C THR A 89 -4.08 13.00 14.34
N PRO A 90 -2.80 12.69 14.57
CA PRO A 90 -1.90 13.57 15.33
C PRO A 90 -1.92 14.99 14.77
N ALA A 91 -2.03 16.00 15.63
CA ALA A 91 -2.20 17.40 15.25
C ALA A 91 -0.98 18.00 14.52
N ASP A 92 0.18 17.39 14.70
CA ASP A 92 1.44 17.67 14.01
C ASP A 92 1.55 16.97 12.66
N GLY A 93 0.56 16.17 12.27
CA GLY A 93 0.54 15.41 11.02
C GLY A 93 1.55 14.25 10.98
N VAL A 94 2.43 14.10 11.98
CA VAL A 94 3.49 13.09 12.00
C VAL A 94 3.11 11.99 12.99
N GLY A 95 2.37 10.99 12.50
CA GLY A 95 2.28 9.72 13.20
C GLY A 95 3.60 8.96 13.04
N CYS A 96 4.30 8.73 14.14
CA CYS A 96 5.48 7.86 14.10
C CYS A 96 4.96 6.41 14.08
N ALA A 97 4.95 5.80 12.90
CA ALA A 97 4.85 4.36 12.80
C ALA A 97 6.09 3.72 13.44
N VAL A 98 5.83 2.69 14.24
CA VAL A 98 6.81 1.83 14.87
C VAL A 98 6.53 0.38 14.50
#